data_AF-A0A958ZEN2-F1
#
_entry.id   AF-A0A958ZEN2-F1
#
_cell.length_a   1.000
_cell.length_b   1.000
_cell.length_c   1.000
_cell.angle_alpha   90.00
_cell.angle_beta   90.00
_cell.angle_gamma   90.00
#
_symmetry.space_group_name_H-M   'P 1'
#
loop_
_entity.id
_entity.type
_entity.pdbx_description
1 polymer ?
#
loop_
_entity_poly.entity_id
_entity_poly.type
_entity_poly.pdbx_seq_one_letter_code
_entity_poly.pdbx_strand_id
1 'polypeptide(L)'
;MKFIENSIVKSLLLGLFFFSGSLFAQKSTYVEYFLEKTGIQNAKDLEEAANNSLDQLEQKYQEALQKIQQNHPGSIQNNITLSAMNKVEEKTKNEVKLIQYISEKCWADKGFDPLFFTKNMEHLAKMRDTAIGDYAYFATMHHSKKKLIFDRDKYDLNADEGVMDGTKKLEERDRDLILAIHAMYLTPSGMGTADYNEQLATFRLIQLEYKLIQLLIAENHIHEKVDLDYEKRLNEQLKSEYGKLVEFREQVRLDSIRKAEEKAKLDSIANSKKNRTYHVVGVGDMMLGTNFPNESYLPPSNVKLLDPVKEYLQNADCTFGNLEGTVLDKGGDVKHCSNPSICYAFRMPVKYVDEVKEAGFDLISVANNHVGDFGESGRTSTTQVLKEKGFCFAGLLSRPWDTLTINGLKYGLVAFSPNTGTVRINNYPEAIRIVKELDKMCDVVVVSFHGGAEGSKHQHMPKQTEIFYGENRGNVYEFAHLMIDNGADLVFGHGPHVTRAIDIYKDRFITYSMGNFCTYHRFNLSGVSGMAPIYDIEIKNDGTFIKGRVISTRQYGEGGPVVDSQKNALRLVKELTASDVPELKLKWDGEYFTLPE
;
A
#
# COMPACT_ATOMS: atom_id res chain seq x y z
N MET A 1 62.51 10.00 8.89
CA MET A 1 61.87 11.09 8.12
C MET A 1 61.56 10.71 6.67
N LYS A 2 62.51 10.42 5.77
CA LYS A 2 62.21 10.06 4.35
C LYS A 2 61.30 8.84 4.13
N PHE A 3 61.27 7.86 5.05
CA PHE A 3 60.36 6.71 4.99
C PHE A 3 58.94 7.05 5.52
N ILE A 4 58.86 8.01 6.43
CA ILE A 4 57.62 8.54 7.02
C ILE A 4 56.92 9.42 5.98
N GLU A 5 57.64 10.28 5.25
CA GLU A 5 57.11 11.00 4.09
C GLU A 5 56.55 10.05 3.02
N ASN A 6 57.18 8.90 2.77
CA ASN A 6 56.73 7.94 1.75
C ASN A 6 55.46 7.15 2.15
N SER A 7 55.28 6.86 3.45
CA SER A 7 54.05 6.24 3.97
C SER A 7 52.92 7.25 4.13
N ILE A 8 53.24 8.49 4.52
CA ILE A 8 52.30 9.61 4.61
C ILE A 8 51.76 9.98 3.21
N VAL A 9 52.62 10.08 2.20
CA VAL A 9 52.21 10.35 0.81
C VAL A 9 51.36 9.21 0.23
N LYS A 10 51.68 7.94 0.55
CA LYS A 10 50.85 6.79 0.14
C LYS A 10 49.48 6.77 0.84
N SER A 11 49.41 7.16 2.10
CA SER A 11 48.16 7.17 2.89
C SER A 11 47.28 8.38 2.56
N LEU A 12 47.88 9.54 2.28
CA LEU A 12 47.20 10.72 1.73
C LEU A 12 46.70 10.50 0.30
N LEU A 13 47.46 9.79 -0.55
CA LEU A 13 46.99 9.40 -1.88
C LEU A 13 45.82 8.40 -1.81
N LEU A 14 45.81 7.48 -0.82
CA LEU A 14 44.66 6.63 -0.54
C LEU A 14 43.45 7.46 -0.10
N GLY A 15 43.60 8.37 0.86
CA GLY A 15 42.51 9.22 1.36
C GLY A 15 41.95 10.21 0.33
N LEU A 16 42.80 10.80 -0.52
CA LEU A 16 42.40 11.70 -1.61
C LEU A 16 41.68 10.95 -2.74
N PHE A 17 42.02 9.68 -3.00
CA PHE A 17 41.30 8.83 -3.95
C PHE A 17 39.84 8.58 -3.49
N PHE A 18 39.60 8.39 -2.19
CA PHE A 18 38.26 8.16 -1.64
C PHE A 18 37.36 9.40 -1.66
N PHE A 19 37.92 10.61 -1.47
CA PHE A 19 37.17 11.86 -1.62
C PHE A 19 36.68 12.10 -3.06
N SER A 20 37.33 11.49 -4.06
CA SER A 20 36.89 11.55 -5.47
C SER A 20 35.91 10.43 -5.87
N GLY A 21 35.67 9.45 -4.98
CA GLY A 21 34.82 8.29 -5.22
C GLY A 21 33.33 8.60 -5.35
N SER A 22 32.87 9.79 -4.96
CA SER A 22 31.51 10.24 -5.27
C SER A 22 31.30 10.60 -6.75
N LEU A 23 32.34 10.49 -7.59
CA LEU A 23 32.28 10.53 -9.06
C LEU A 23 32.52 9.13 -9.66
N PHE A 24 31.66 8.17 -9.28
CA PHE A 24 31.56 6.84 -9.92
C PHE A 24 30.90 6.94 -11.32
N ALA A 25 31.50 7.73 -12.22
CA ALA A 25 31.06 7.83 -13.61
C ALA A 25 32.17 8.27 -14.58
N GLN A 26 33.39 7.73 -14.47
CA GLN A 26 34.29 7.61 -15.63
C GLN A 26 35.47 6.66 -15.34
N LYS A 27 35.56 5.59 -16.14
CA LYS A 27 36.69 4.64 -16.10
C LYS A 27 37.97 5.35 -16.54
N SER A 28 38.87 5.60 -15.59
CA SER A 28 40.22 6.11 -15.84
C SER A 28 41.23 4.96 -15.75
N THR A 29 42.14 4.89 -16.73
CA THR A 29 43.19 3.88 -16.93
C THR A 29 44.15 3.72 -15.74
N TYR A 30 44.21 4.70 -14.82
CA TYR A 30 45.02 4.62 -13.59
C TYR A 30 44.40 3.73 -12.51
N VAL A 31 43.07 3.61 -12.48
CA VAL A 31 42.35 2.81 -11.49
C VAL A 31 42.54 1.32 -11.77
N GLU A 32 42.45 0.92 -13.04
CA GLU A 32 42.70 -0.47 -13.45
C GLU A 32 44.16 -0.89 -13.21
N TYR A 33 45.14 -0.01 -13.47
CA TYR A 33 46.55 -0.28 -13.19
C TYR A 33 46.86 -0.46 -11.69
N PHE A 34 46.21 0.32 -10.81
CA PHE A 34 46.40 0.23 -9.36
C PHE A 34 45.76 -1.02 -8.77
N LEU A 35 44.55 -1.38 -9.20
CA LEU A 35 43.86 -2.61 -8.77
C LEU A 35 44.61 -3.86 -9.26
N GLU A 36 45.14 -3.84 -10.49
CA GLU A 36 45.96 -4.92 -11.04
C GLU A 36 47.31 -5.08 -10.30
N LYS A 37 47.92 -3.98 -9.82
CA LYS A 37 49.20 -4.02 -9.09
C LYS A 37 49.08 -4.33 -7.59
N THR A 38 47.95 -4.02 -6.97
CA THR A 38 47.74 -4.23 -5.52
C THR A 38 46.97 -5.51 -5.20
N GLY A 39 46.26 -6.08 -6.17
CA GLY A 39 45.51 -7.33 -6.02
C GLY A 39 44.20 -7.19 -5.24
N ILE A 40 43.81 -5.97 -4.85
CA ILE A 40 42.59 -5.67 -4.09
C ILE A 40 41.40 -5.64 -5.06
N GLN A 41 40.39 -6.48 -4.84
CA GLN A 41 39.25 -6.64 -5.76
C GLN A 41 37.90 -6.26 -5.14
N ASN A 42 37.79 -6.23 -3.81
CA ASN A 42 36.55 -5.93 -3.11
C ASN A 42 36.78 -5.26 -1.74
N ALA A 43 35.69 -4.79 -1.10
CA ALA A 43 35.73 -4.09 0.18
C ALA A 43 36.35 -4.93 1.33
N LYS A 44 36.29 -6.26 1.24
CA LYS A 44 36.82 -7.19 2.23
C LYS A 44 38.34 -7.30 2.15
N ASP A 45 38.89 -7.33 0.93
CA ASP A 45 40.35 -7.30 0.70
C ASP A 45 40.97 -5.99 1.23
N LEU A 46 40.19 -4.90 1.15
CA LEU A 46 40.56 -3.58 1.63
C LEU A 46 40.52 -3.49 3.17
N GLU A 47 39.49 -4.06 3.80
CA GLU A 47 39.37 -4.22 5.26
C GLU A 47 40.53 -5.07 5.83
N GLU A 48 40.90 -6.14 5.13
CA GLU A 48 42.03 -7.00 5.50
C GLU A 48 43.38 -6.28 5.34
N ALA A 49 43.56 -5.46 4.31
CA ALA A 49 44.75 -4.63 4.13
C ALA A 49 44.87 -3.53 5.21
N ALA A 50 43.75 -2.94 5.61
CA ALA A 50 43.69 -1.95 6.68
C ALA A 50 44.03 -2.57 8.05
N ASN A 51 43.46 -3.75 8.36
CA ASN A 51 43.76 -4.49 9.58
C ASN A 51 45.23 -4.96 9.63
N ASN A 52 45.79 -5.44 8.51
CA ASN A 52 47.21 -5.78 8.43
C ASN A 52 48.14 -4.57 8.65
N SER A 53 47.73 -3.38 8.21
CA SER A 53 48.49 -2.15 8.44
C SER A 53 48.43 -1.70 9.91
N LEU A 54 47.29 -1.91 10.56
CA LEU A 54 47.10 -1.73 12.01
C LEU A 54 48.00 -2.68 12.82
N ASP A 55 48.03 -3.96 12.46
CA ASP A 55 48.87 -4.97 13.12
C ASP A 55 50.37 -4.65 12.98
N GLN A 56 50.80 -4.18 11.81
CA GLN A 56 52.20 -3.75 11.59
C GLN A 56 52.58 -2.51 12.40
N LEU A 57 51.64 -1.59 12.60
CA LEU A 57 51.82 -0.40 13.45
C LEU A 57 51.88 -0.79 14.93
N GLU A 58 51.04 -1.73 15.37
CA GLU A 58 51.03 -2.26 16.73
C GLU A 58 52.31 -3.06 17.04
N GLN A 59 52.82 -3.81 16.07
CA GLN A 59 54.10 -4.52 16.22
C GLN A 59 55.29 -3.54 16.38
N LYS A 60 55.33 -2.46 15.61
CA LYS A 60 56.36 -1.42 15.74
C LYS A 60 56.24 -0.62 17.03
N TYR A 61 55.03 -0.42 17.53
CA TYR A 61 54.79 0.16 18.86
C TYR A 61 55.39 -0.70 19.98
N GLN A 62 55.22 -2.02 19.90
CA GLN A 62 55.81 -2.96 20.86
C GLN A 62 57.35 -3.00 20.76
N GLU A 63 57.92 -2.93 19.55
CA GLU A 63 59.38 -2.86 19.36
C GLU A 63 60.00 -1.56 19.93
N ALA A 64 59.31 -0.43 19.81
CA ALA A 64 59.73 0.84 20.40
C ALA A 64 59.70 0.76 21.95
N LEU A 65 58.62 0.22 22.51
CA LEU A 65 58.50 -0.06 23.96
C LEU A 65 59.64 -0.93 24.50
N GLN A 66 60.04 -1.97 23.76
CA GLN A 66 61.16 -2.84 24.14
C GLN A 66 62.51 -2.11 24.10
N LYS A 67 62.74 -1.26 23.10
CA LYS A 67 63.97 -0.47 22.99
C LYS A 67 64.10 0.58 24.10
N ILE A 68 63.00 1.21 24.49
CA ILE A 68 62.95 2.15 25.61
C ILE A 68 63.29 1.44 26.94
N GLN A 69 62.74 0.24 27.14
CA GLN A 69 63.03 -0.58 28.32
C GLN A 69 64.50 -1.05 28.41
N GLN A 70 65.15 -1.31 27.28
CA GLN A 70 66.56 -1.74 27.24
C GLN A 70 67.56 -0.58 27.43
N ASN A 71 67.28 0.61 26.88
CA ASN A 71 68.25 1.71 26.87
C ASN A 71 68.16 2.65 28.09
N HIS A 72 67.04 2.67 28.83
CA HIS A 72 66.86 3.53 30.00
C HIS A 72 66.25 2.79 31.22
N PRO A 73 66.92 1.77 31.79
CA PRO A 73 66.38 0.91 32.85
C PRO A 73 66.08 1.64 34.18
N GLY A 74 66.63 2.86 34.38
CA GLY A 74 66.41 3.68 35.58
C GLY A 74 65.38 4.81 35.43
N SER A 75 64.84 5.06 34.23
CA SER A 75 63.80 6.09 34.01
C SER A 75 62.39 5.58 34.30
N ILE A 76 62.25 4.26 34.48
CA ILE A 76 61.00 3.59 34.84
C ILE A 76 60.83 3.64 36.37
N GLN A 77 60.78 4.86 36.93
CA GLN A 77 60.39 5.06 38.33
C GLN A 77 59.07 5.80 38.47
N ASN A 78 58.20 5.69 37.46
CA ASN A 78 56.77 5.89 37.64
C ASN A 78 56.00 4.60 37.31
N ASN A 79 56.02 3.67 38.28
CA ASN A 79 55.19 2.46 38.29
C ASN A 79 53.67 2.74 38.15
N ILE A 80 53.26 4.00 38.27
CA ILE A 80 51.87 4.44 38.10
C ILE A 80 51.48 4.44 36.61
N THR A 81 52.38 4.78 35.68
CA THR A 81 52.03 4.95 34.27
C THR A 81 51.94 3.63 33.52
N LEU A 82 52.87 2.68 33.75
CA LEU A 82 52.86 1.37 33.07
C LEU A 82 51.75 0.45 33.61
N SER A 83 51.48 0.49 34.92
CA SER A 83 50.35 -0.24 35.52
C SER A 83 49.00 0.35 35.11
N ALA A 84 48.90 1.69 35.00
CA ALA A 84 47.69 2.33 34.48
C ALA A 84 47.49 2.05 32.98
N MET A 85 48.56 2.10 32.17
CA MET A 85 48.48 1.81 30.74
C MET A 85 48.14 0.34 30.46
N ASN A 86 48.72 -0.62 31.18
CA ASN A 86 48.37 -2.04 31.04
C ASN A 86 46.93 -2.33 31.52
N LYS A 87 46.48 -1.67 32.59
CA LYS A 87 45.07 -1.77 33.04
C LYS A 87 44.11 -1.14 32.03
N VAL A 88 44.48 -0.03 31.40
CA VAL A 88 43.68 0.61 30.34
C VAL A 88 43.67 -0.26 29.09
N GLU A 89 44.79 -0.88 28.70
CA GLU A 89 44.88 -1.79 27.55
C GLU A 89 44.06 -3.06 27.74
N GLU A 90 44.15 -3.73 28.89
CA GLU A 90 43.38 -4.93 29.21
C GLU A 90 41.88 -4.63 29.33
N LYS A 91 41.53 -3.48 29.92
CA LYS A 91 40.15 -2.99 30.01
C LYS A 91 39.58 -2.64 28.63
N THR A 92 40.36 -1.98 27.78
CA THR A 92 39.96 -1.65 26.40
C THR A 92 39.82 -2.90 25.52
N LYS A 93 40.72 -3.89 25.64
CA LYS A 93 40.64 -5.17 24.92
C LYS A 93 39.39 -5.97 25.31
N ASN A 94 39.03 -5.96 26.59
CA ASN A 94 37.82 -6.63 27.07
C ASN A 94 36.54 -5.87 26.66
N GLU A 95 36.58 -4.53 26.63
CA GLU A 95 35.48 -3.67 26.17
C GLU A 95 35.23 -3.83 24.66
N VAL A 96 36.28 -3.88 23.84
CA VAL A 96 36.17 -4.12 22.38
C VAL A 96 35.59 -5.51 22.09
N LYS A 97 36.05 -6.55 22.78
CA LYS A 97 35.52 -7.92 22.64
C LYS A 97 34.05 -8.02 23.05
N LEU A 98 33.63 -7.30 24.09
CA LEU A 98 32.25 -7.30 24.56
C LEU A 98 31.34 -6.52 23.59
N ILE A 99 31.82 -5.42 23.02
CA ILE A 99 31.11 -4.67 21.96
C ILE A 99 30.98 -5.53 20.70
N GLN A 100 32.03 -6.24 20.27
CA GLN A 100 31.96 -7.20 19.16
C GLN A 100 30.94 -8.30 19.44
N TYR A 101 30.99 -8.92 20.62
CA TYR A 101 30.04 -9.97 21.02
C TYR A 101 28.59 -9.50 21.03
N ILE A 102 28.31 -8.30 21.59
CA ILE A 102 26.97 -7.73 21.62
C ILE A 102 26.51 -7.34 20.20
N SER A 103 27.40 -6.78 19.37
CA SER A 103 27.08 -6.40 18.00
C SER A 103 26.77 -7.62 17.13
N GLU A 104 27.57 -8.67 17.22
CA GLU A 104 27.36 -9.97 16.53
C GLU A 104 26.09 -10.69 16.98
N LYS A 105 25.69 -10.55 18.26
CA LYS A 105 24.48 -11.21 18.80
C LYS A 105 23.20 -10.37 18.65
N CYS A 106 23.31 -9.05 18.62
CA CYS A 106 22.17 -8.18 18.33
C CYS A 106 21.83 -8.12 16.84
N TRP A 107 22.79 -8.43 15.96
CA TRP A 107 22.62 -8.49 14.52
C TRP A 107 22.83 -9.93 14.02
N ALA A 108 21.78 -10.74 14.08
CA ALA A 108 21.74 -12.03 13.40
C ALA A 108 21.25 -11.87 11.93
N ASP A 109 21.41 -12.91 11.10
CA ASP A 109 21.03 -12.96 9.67
C ASP A 109 19.57 -12.54 9.33
N LYS A 110 18.73 -12.25 10.33
CA LYS A 110 17.33 -11.86 10.18
C LYS A 110 16.97 -10.46 10.75
N GLY A 111 17.96 -9.66 11.16
CA GLY A 111 17.77 -8.28 11.64
C GLY A 111 17.93 -8.10 13.16
N PHE A 112 17.84 -6.85 13.60
CA PHE A 112 18.13 -6.41 14.98
C PHE A 112 17.13 -6.97 16.02
N ASP A 113 17.62 -7.57 17.11
CA ASP A 113 16.80 -8.01 18.27
C ASP A 113 16.85 -6.97 19.42
N PRO A 114 15.87 -6.07 19.51
CA PRO A 114 15.83 -5.03 20.54
C PRO A 114 15.63 -5.58 21.96
N LEU A 115 15.04 -6.77 22.11
CA LEU A 115 14.75 -7.36 23.42
C LEU A 115 16.02 -7.96 24.05
N PHE A 116 16.85 -8.61 23.21
CA PHE A 116 18.17 -9.10 23.62
C PHE A 116 19.09 -7.93 24.02
N PHE A 117 19.07 -6.85 23.24
CA PHE A 117 19.85 -5.64 23.52
C PHE A 117 19.45 -4.99 24.87
N THR A 118 18.15 -4.79 25.10
CA THR A 118 17.65 -4.12 26.32
C THR A 118 17.98 -4.91 27.59
N LYS A 119 17.86 -6.24 27.57
CA LYS A 119 18.17 -7.12 28.72
C LYS A 119 19.64 -7.07 29.14
N ASN A 120 20.56 -6.88 28.19
CA ASN A 120 21.99 -6.85 28.47
C ASN A 120 22.48 -5.44 28.87
N MET A 121 21.78 -4.38 28.46
CA MET A 121 22.05 -3.01 28.88
C MET A 121 21.82 -2.79 30.39
N GLU A 122 20.84 -3.46 31.02
CA GLU A 122 20.68 -3.44 32.48
C GLU A 122 21.84 -4.12 33.23
N HIS A 123 22.55 -5.04 32.58
CA HIS A 123 23.73 -5.69 33.13
C HIS A 123 24.96 -4.77 33.05
N LEU A 124 25.10 -4.04 31.95
CA LEU A 124 26.13 -3.02 31.75
C LEU A 124 25.93 -1.79 32.65
N ALA A 125 24.68 -1.37 32.90
CA ALA A 125 24.35 -0.26 33.80
C ALA A 125 24.76 -0.51 35.27
N LYS A 126 25.03 -1.77 35.64
CA LYS A 126 25.54 -2.14 36.96
C LYS A 126 27.06 -1.95 37.09
N MET A 127 27.77 -1.66 35.99
CA MET A 127 29.21 -1.38 35.95
C MET A 127 29.53 0.13 36.07
N ARG A 128 28.97 0.80 37.09
CA ARG A 128 29.02 2.27 37.28
C ARG A 128 30.43 2.90 37.34
N ASP A 129 31.48 2.11 37.50
CA ASP A 129 32.85 2.61 37.60
C ASP A 129 33.54 2.74 36.21
N THR A 130 32.74 2.81 35.14
CA THR A 130 33.17 2.89 33.74
C THR A 130 32.31 3.91 32.98
N ALA A 131 32.91 4.61 32.01
CA ALA A 131 32.17 5.56 31.17
C ALA A 131 30.99 4.91 30.43
N ILE A 132 31.09 3.61 30.11
CA ILE A 132 30.04 2.81 29.48
C ILE A 132 28.92 2.43 30.47
N GLY A 133 29.25 2.15 31.73
CA GLY A 133 28.26 1.85 32.76
C GLY A 133 27.48 3.07 33.23
N ASP A 134 28.13 4.23 33.32
CA ASP A 134 27.44 5.52 33.53
C ASP A 134 26.51 5.83 32.34
N TYR A 135 26.97 5.60 31.11
CA TYR A 135 26.17 5.75 29.89
C TYR A 135 24.95 4.80 29.84
N ALA A 136 25.13 3.51 30.17
CA ALA A 136 24.05 2.52 30.19
C ALA A 136 23.00 2.81 31.28
N TYR A 137 23.42 3.40 32.40
CA TYR A 137 22.52 3.88 33.45
C TYR A 137 21.70 5.11 33.00
N PHE A 138 22.29 6.06 32.26
CA PHE A 138 21.56 7.19 31.69
C PHE A 138 20.61 6.80 30.55
N ALA A 139 20.98 5.84 29.71
CA ALA A 139 20.14 5.35 28.61
C ALA A 139 18.91 4.56 29.11
N THR A 140 19.05 3.77 30.18
CA THR A 140 17.92 3.04 30.80
C THR A 140 16.92 3.97 31.49
N MET A 141 17.38 5.08 32.08
CA MET A 141 16.51 6.16 32.61
C MET A 141 15.67 6.85 31.51
N HIS A 142 16.21 7.00 30.31
CA HIS A 142 15.52 7.67 29.19
C HIS A 142 14.35 6.85 28.61
N HIS A 143 14.39 5.52 28.74
CA HIS A 143 13.32 4.63 28.29
C HIS A 143 12.14 4.53 29.28
N SER A 144 12.34 4.83 30.57
CA SER A 144 11.26 4.86 31.57
C SER A 144 10.58 6.25 31.65
N LYS A 145 9.76 6.56 30.64
CA LYS A 145 8.69 7.60 30.62
C LYS A 145 8.83 8.84 31.55
N LYS A 146 9.23 9.99 30.98
CA LYS A 146 8.51 11.29 31.04
C LYS A 146 9.21 12.36 30.19
N LYS A 147 8.41 13.13 29.44
CA LYS A 147 8.80 14.34 28.68
C LYS A 147 9.82 15.20 29.47
N LEU A 148 11.02 15.35 28.94
CA LEU A 148 11.91 16.47 29.26
C LEU A 148 11.89 17.40 28.05
N ILE A 149 11.22 18.54 28.22
CA ILE A 149 11.38 19.71 27.35
C ILE A 149 12.78 20.22 27.65
N PHE A 150 13.66 20.24 26.64
CA PHE A 150 14.96 20.88 26.73
C PHE A 150 14.72 22.40 26.80
N ASP A 151 14.78 22.96 28.00
CA ASP A 151 14.80 24.40 28.22
C ASP A 151 16.25 24.87 28.11
N ARG A 152 16.55 25.60 27.04
CA ARG A 152 17.91 25.99 26.65
C ARG A 152 18.49 27.08 27.57
N ASP A 153 17.65 27.69 28.42
CA ASP A 153 18.00 28.87 29.23
C ASP A 153 18.44 28.55 30.68
N LYS A 154 18.61 27.26 31.05
CA LYS A 154 19.05 26.86 32.40
C LYS A 154 20.51 26.42 32.52
N TYR A 155 21.25 26.34 31.42
CA TYR A 155 22.69 26.09 31.43
C TYR A 155 23.42 27.35 30.96
N ASP A 156 23.48 28.33 31.86
CA ASP A 156 24.38 29.47 31.71
C ASP A 156 25.83 28.95 31.81
N LEU A 157 26.60 29.20 30.75
CA LEU A 157 27.97 28.73 30.60
C LEU A 157 29.00 29.60 31.32
N ASN A 158 28.57 30.55 32.16
CA ASN A 158 29.47 31.38 32.97
C ASN A 158 28.90 31.59 34.38
N ALA A 159 29.36 30.81 35.36
CA ALA A 159 29.35 31.22 36.76
C ALA A 159 30.39 30.43 37.57
N ASP A 160 31.20 31.18 38.31
CA ASP A 160 32.26 30.77 39.22
C ASP A 160 31.78 29.93 40.42
N GLU A 161 32.77 29.21 40.99
CA GLU A 161 32.94 28.76 42.37
C GLU A 161 31.70 28.51 43.25
N GLY A 162 31.46 27.24 43.63
CA GLY A 162 30.73 26.94 44.87
C GLY A 162 29.98 25.61 44.91
N VAL A 163 30.64 24.60 45.47
CA VAL A 163 30.06 23.46 46.23
C VAL A 163 29.17 22.47 45.46
N MET A 164 29.80 21.39 44.96
CA MET A 164 29.43 20.02 45.35
C MET A 164 30.67 19.13 45.32
N ASP A 165 30.85 18.42 46.43
CA ASP A 165 31.95 17.54 46.80
C ASP A 165 31.80 16.16 46.12
N GLY A 166 32.91 15.63 45.58
CA GLY A 166 33.05 14.19 45.38
C GLY A 166 32.86 13.56 43.99
N THR A 167 33.14 14.22 42.86
CA THR A 167 33.38 13.50 41.58
C THR A 167 34.40 14.22 40.69
N LYS A 168 35.37 13.47 40.14
CA LYS A 168 36.37 13.92 39.16
C LYS A 168 35.77 14.85 38.10
N LYS A 169 36.37 16.02 37.90
CA LYS A 169 36.15 16.84 36.69
C LYS A 169 36.50 15.96 35.48
N LEU A 170 35.52 15.63 34.65
CA LEU A 170 35.76 15.10 33.31
C LEU A 170 36.61 16.13 32.56
N GLU A 171 37.81 15.73 32.13
CA GLU A 171 38.67 16.58 31.31
C GLU A 171 37.98 16.85 29.96
N GLU A 172 38.34 17.93 29.28
CA GLU A 172 37.77 18.35 27.98
C GLU A 172 37.78 17.18 26.96
N ARG A 173 38.81 16.34 27.06
CA ARG A 173 39.03 15.10 26.29
C ARG A 173 37.97 14.01 26.54
N ASP A 174 37.44 13.89 27.76
CA ASP A 174 36.41 12.91 28.10
C ASP A 174 35.02 13.37 27.62
N ARG A 175 34.78 14.69 27.56
CA ARG A 175 33.55 15.25 27.00
C ARG A 175 33.46 15.04 25.50
N ASP A 176 34.57 15.24 24.78
CA ASP A 176 34.64 15.01 23.32
C ASP A 176 34.48 13.53 22.96
N LEU A 177 35.00 12.62 23.80
CA LEU A 177 34.82 11.17 23.63
C LEU A 177 33.36 10.75 23.90
N ILE A 178 32.73 11.30 24.95
CA ILE A 178 31.31 11.05 25.26
C ILE A 178 30.40 11.61 24.16
N LEU A 179 30.70 12.80 23.63
CA LEU A 179 29.97 13.42 22.51
C LEU A 179 30.16 12.65 21.19
N ALA A 180 31.36 12.13 20.93
CA ALA A 180 31.64 11.28 19.78
C ALA A 180 30.86 9.94 19.85
N ILE A 181 30.78 9.33 21.03
CA ILE A 181 30.00 8.10 21.27
C ILE A 181 28.49 8.37 21.18
N HIS A 182 28.01 9.51 21.71
CA HIS A 182 26.61 9.91 21.61
C HIS A 182 26.18 10.12 20.14
N ALA A 183 27.06 10.68 19.32
CA ALA A 183 26.78 10.96 17.92
C ALA A 183 26.94 9.75 16.98
N MET A 184 27.55 8.64 17.45
CA MET A 184 27.49 7.33 16.80
C MET A 184 26.15 6.60 17.00
N TYR A 185 25.35 7.00 17.99
CA TYR A 185 24.10 6.33 18.38
C TYR A 185 22.81 6.95 17.77
N LEU A 186 22.91 8.10 17.11
CA LEU A 186 21.75 8.82 16.54
C LEU A 186 21.55 8.60 15.02
N THR A 187 22.31 7.70 14.40
CA THR A 187 22.11 7.29 13.00
C THR A 187 20.85 6.45 12.86
N PRO A 188 19.79 6.93 12.18
CA PRO A 188 18.60 6.13 11.93
C PRO A 188 18.92 5.03 10.92
N SER A 189 18.27 3.90 11.10
CA SER A 189 18.30 2.66 10.33
C SER A 189 18.04 2.82 8.83
N GLY A 190 19.01 3.37 8.07
CA GLY A 190 18.87 3.56 6.63
C GLY A 190 20.17 3.76 5.81
N MET A 191 21.36 3.78 6.42
CA MET A 191 22.62 3.81 5.68
C MET A 191 23.19 2.40 5.53
N GLY A 192 23.63 2.05 4.31
CA GLY A 192 24.32 0.78 4.05
C GLY A 192 25.56 0.66 4.92
N THR A 193 25.76 -0.53 5.48
CA THR A 193 26.82 -0.85 6.46
C THR A 193 28.25 -0.50 6.03
N ALA A 194 28.50 -0.35 4.73
CA ALA A 194 29.82 0.00 4.17
C ALA A 194 30.27 1.44 4.48
N ASP A 195 29.38 2.42 4.38
CA ASP A 195 29.70 3.86 4.48
C ASP A 195 29.98 4.26 5.96
N TYR A 196 29.31 3.60 6.90
CA TYR A 196 29.51 3.77 8.34
C TYR A 196 30.84 3.15 8.83
N ASN A 197 31.21 1.99 8.29
CA ASN A 197 32.45 1.31 8.67
C ASN A 197 33.69 2.03 8.11
N GLU A 198 33.59 2.62 6.91
CA GLU A 198 34.65 3.45 6.32
C GLU A 198 34.97 4.68 7.19
N GLN A 199 33.96 5.42 7.62
CA GLN A 199 34.14 6.63 8.43
C GLN A 199 34.67 6.31 9.84
N LEU A 200 34.27 5.17 10.41
CA LEU A 200 34.79 4.69 11.69
C LEU A 200 36.28 4.27 11.59
N ALA A 201 36.69 3.70 10.47
CA ALA A 201 38.08 3.34 10.22
C ALA A 201 38.97 4.59 10.06
N THR A 202 38.52 5.61 9.33
CA THR A 202 39.23 6.89 9.20
C THR A 202 39.41 7.60 10.54
N PHE A 203 38.38 7.61 11.39
CA PHE A 203 38.47 8.21 12.73
C PHE A 203 39.44 7.47 13.65
N ARG A 204 39.47 6.12 13.59
CA ARG A 204 40.44 5.30 14.34
C ARG A 204 41.88 5.53 13.87
N LEU A 205 42.11 5.70 12.58
CA LEU A 205 43.42 6.03 12.00
C LEU A 205 43.94 7.38 12.52
N ILE A 206 43.11 8.41 12.55
CA ILE A 206 43.48 9.74 13.06
C ILE A 206 43.81 9.67 14.57
N GLN A 207 43.05 8.89 15.35
CA GLN A 207 43.34 8.68 16.78
C GLN A 207 44.67 7.94 17.02
N LEU A 208 45.01 6.98 16.15
CA LEU A 208 46.26 6.24 16.21
C LEU A 208 47.46 7.11 15.81
N GLU A 209 47.33 7.94 14.78
CA GLU A 209 48.37 8.89 14.37
C GLU A 209 48.66 9.92 15.47
N TYR A 210 47.62 10.46 16.11
CA TYR A 210 47.79 11.37 17.25
C TYR A 210 48.53 10.71 18.42
N LYS A 211 48.20 9.45 18.74
CA LYS A 211 48.89 8.69 19.78
C LYS A 211 50.35 8.40 19.43
N LEU A 212 50.65 8.09 18.16
CA LEU A 212 52.00 7.82 17.69
C LEU A 212 52.91 9.06 17.76
N ILE A 213 52.36 10.24 17.43
CA ILE A 213 53.06 11.52 17.55
C ILE A 213 53.39 11.83 19.01
N GLN A 214 52.45 11.63 19.93
CA GLN A 214 52.67 11.82 21.37
C GLN A 214 53.77 10.89 21.93
N LEU A 215 53.85 9.65 21.43
CA LEU A 215 54.89 8.69 21.82
C LEU A 215 56.27 9.08 21.27
N LEU A 216 56.35 9.55 20.03
CA LEU A 216 57.60 10.00 19.40
C LEU A 216 58.15 11.29 20.05
N ILE A 217 57.27 12.15 20.56
CA ILE A 217 57.63 13.32 21.38
C ILE A 217 58.24 12.87 22.72
N ALA A 218 57.67 11.82 23.33
CA ALA A 218 58.15 11.27 24.60
C ALA A 218 59.50 10.51 24.48
N GLU A 219 59.77 9.85 23.35
CA GLU A 219 60.94 8.98 23.15
C GLU A 219 62.25 9.75 22.85
N ASN A 220 62.20 10.96 22.27
CA ASN A 220 63.40 11.66 21.81
C ASN A 220 63.91 12.81 22.71
N HIS A 221 63.32 13.08 23.88
CA HIS A 221 63.64 14.28 24.69
C HIS A 221 63.76 15.58 23.86
N ILE A 222 62.96 15.74 22.81
CA ILE A 222 62.95 16.95 22.00
C ILE A 222 62.10 17.99 22.74
N HIS A 223 62.74 18.71 23.66
CA HIS A 223 62.28 20.03 24.07
C HIS A 223 62.61 21.12 23.01
N GLU A 224 63.18 20.75 21.86
CA GLU A 224 63.42 21.69 20.76
C GLU A 224 62.35 21.60 19.68
N LYS A 225 61.34 22.48 19.79
CA LYS A 225 60.41 22.88 18.73
C LYS A 225 59.89 21.73 17.85
N VAL A 226 59.00 20.91 18.42
CA VAL A 226 57.83 20.55 17.60
C VAL A 226 57.15 21.88 17.32
N ASP A 227 57.15 22.27 16.05
CA ASP A 227 56.61 23.53 15.57
C ASP A 227 55.16 23.65 16.06
N LEU A 228 54.94 24.46 17.09
CA LEU A 228 53.62 24.76 17.67
C LEU A 228 52.61 25.17 16.59
N ASP A 229 53.11 25.68 15.47
CA ASP A 229 52.35 26.04 14.29
C ASP A 229 51.77 24.82 13.55
N TYR A 230 52.45 23.67 13.59
CA TYR A 230 51.97 22.41 13.00
C TYR A 230 50.88 21.75 13.85
N GLU A 231 51.03 21.71 15.17
CA GLU A 231 50.00 21.20 16.08
C GLU A 231 48.74 22.08 16.03
N LYS A 232 48.90 23.39 15.91
CA LYS A 232 47.80 24.34 15.74
C LYS A 232 47.09 24.17 14.40
N ARG A 233 47.82 24.02 13.29
CA ARG A 233 47.25 23.70 11.97
C ARG A 233 46.47 22.39 11.98
N LEU A 234 47.00 21.35 12.63
CA LEU A 234 46.32 20.06 12.72
C LEU A 234 45.03 20.15 13.55
N ASN A 235 45.05 20.90 14.66
CA ASN A 235 43.86 21.16 15.48
C ASN A 235 42.80 21.99 14.74
N GLU A 236 43.20 23.00 13.95
CA GLU A 236 42.28 23.78 13.12
C GLU A 236 41.66 22.92 12.00
N GLN A 237 42.46 22.03 11.40
CA GLN A 237 41.99 21.10 10.39
C GLN A 237 41.02 20.07 10.99
N LEU A 238 41.30 19.54 12.19
CA LEU A 238 40.39 18.68 12.96
C LEU A 238 39.07 19.39 13.28
N LYS A 239 39.10 20.65 13.70
CA LYS A 239 37.88 21.44 13.97
C LYS A 239 37.06 21.67 12.70
N SER A 240 37.71 21.95 11.58
CA SER A 240 37.06 22.12 10.27
C SER A 240 36.38 20.83 9.80
N GLU A 241 37.09 19.71 9.84
CA GLU A 241 36.52 18.41 9.45
C GLU A 241 35.43 17.94 10.41
N TYR A 242 35.56 18.21 11.72
CA TYR A 242 34.48 17.99 12.69
C TYR A 242 33.24 18.83 12.39
N GLY A 243 33.41 20.12 12.04
CA GLY A 243 32.32 21.00 11.64
C GLY A 243 31.55 20.48 10.43
N LYS A 244 32.25 20.05 9.38
CA LYS A 244 31.65 19.42 8.19
C LYS A 244 30.90 18.14 8.55
N LEU A 245 31.44 17.34 9.47
CA LEU A 245 30.79 16.11 9.94
C LEU A 245 29.49 16.39 10.69
N VAL A 246 29.44 17.46 11.49
CA VAL A 246 28.23 17.91 12.21
C VAL A 246 27.16 18.42 11.24
N GLU A 247 27.54 19.23 10.25
CA GLU A 247 26.59 19.70 9.21
C GLU A 247 26.03 18.56 8.38
N PHE A 248 26.89 17.62 7.96
CA PHE A 248 26.48 16.42 7.24
C PHE A 248 25.52 15.55 8.09
N ARG A 249 25.80 15.38 9.39
CA ARG A 249 24.91 14.66 10.31
C ARG A 249 23.53 15.30 10.41
N GLU A 250 23.47 16.63 10.51
CA GLU A 250 22.17 17.32 10.58
C GLU A 250 21.40 17.20 9.26
N GLN A 251 22.10 17.28 8.12
CA GLN A 251 21.49 17.06 6.81
C GLN A 251 20.90 15.64 6.68
N VAL A 252 21.64 14.61 7.08
CA VAL A 252 21.16 13.21 7.09
C VAL A 252 19.98 13.01 8.04
N ARG A 253 20.01 13.67 9.22
CA ARG A 253 18.90 13.66 10.18
C ARG A 253 17.63 14.25 9.57
N LEU A 254 17.74 15.42 8.94
CA LEU A 254 16.62 16.10 8.30
C LEU A 254 16.03 15.29 7.14
N ASP A 255 16.88 14.65 6.33
CA ASP A 255 16.41 13.80 5.22
C ASP A 255 15.75 12.50 5.71
N SER A 256 16.21 11.94 6.83
CA SER A 256 15.56 10.79 7.47
C SER A 256 14.20 11.15 8.07
N ILE A 257 14.08 12.33 8.68
CA ILE A 257 12.79 12.85 9.17
C ILE A 257 11.81 13.02 8.02
N ARG A 258 12.23 13.66 6.92
CA ARG A 258 11.39 13.85 5.72
C ARG A 258 10.89 12.52 5.15
N LYS A 259 11.78 11.52 5.02
CA LYS A 259 11.40 10.18 4.54
C LYS A 259 10.44 9.46 5.48
N ALA A 260 10.61 9.61 6.80
CA ALA A 260 9.71 9.04 7.80
C ALA A 260 8.33 9.70 7.78
N GLU A 261 8.28 11.03 7.62
CA GLU A 261 7.02 11.79 7.47
C GLU A 261 6.28 11.41 6.19
N GLU A 262 7.00 11.26 5.08
CA GLU A 262 6.44 10.81 3.80
C GLU A 262 5.88 9.39 3.90
N LYS A 263 6.62 8.46 4.52
CA LYS A 263 6.15 7.11 4.80
C LYS A 263 4.91 7.09 5.70
N ALA A 264 4.91 7.86 6.79
CA ALA A 264 3.76 7.96 7.70
C ALA A 264 2.51 8.52 6.99
N LYS A 265 2.70 9.47 6.07
CA LYS A 265 1.62 10.02 5.24
C LYS A 265 1.06 8.97 4.27
N LEU A 266 1.93 8.18 3.63
CA LEU A 266 1.53 7.08 2.75
C LEU A 266 0.78 5.97 3.52
N ASP A 267 1.29 5.59 4.69
CA ASP A 267 0.66 4.59 5.58
C ASP A 267 -0.70 5.07 6.08
N SER A 268 -0.83 6.37 6.42
CA SER A 268 -2.10 7.00 6.77
C SER A 268 -3.11 6.97 5.62
N ILE A 269 -2.69 7.29 4.39
CA ILE A 269 -3.56 7.24 3.20
C ILE A 269 -3.99 5.79 2.94
N ALA A 270 -3.07 4.83 3.02
CA ALA A 270 -3.36 3.41 2.85
C ALA A 270 -4.36 2.90 3.91
N ASN A 271 -4.19 3.27 5.19
CA ASN A 271 -5.13 2.91 6.25
C ASN A 271 -6.50 3.58 6.08
N SER A 272 -6.56 4.83 5.61
CA SER A 272 -7.83 5.51 5.33
C SER A 272 -8.63 4.84 4.21
N LYS A 273 -7.95 4.27 3.19
CA LYS A 273 -8.59 3.46 2.14
C LYS A 273 -9.05 2.09 2.67
N LYS A 274 -8.31 1.50 3.61
CA LYS A 274 -8.57 0.14 4.13
C LYS A 274 -9.83 0.04 5.00
N ASN A 275 -10.24 1.14 5.62
CA ASN A 275 -11.42 1.20 6.50
C ASN A 275 -12.64 1.86 5.84
N ARG A 276 -12.55 2.27 4.58
CA ARG A 276 -13.69 2.82 3.84
C ARG A 276 -14.51 1.68 3.26
N THR A 277 -15.81 1.69 3.54
CA THR A 277 -16.79 0.83 2.88
C THR A 277 -17.46 1.61 1.74
N TYR A 278 -18.02 0.88 0.79
CA TYR A 278 -18.63 1.42 -0.41
C TYR A 278 -20.04 0.85 -0.58
N HIS A 279 -20.98 1.69 -1.00
CA HIS A 279 -22.34 1.26 -1.30
C HIS A 279 -22.52 1.09 -2.81
N VAL A 280 -22.79 -0.16 -3.23
CA VAL A 280 -23.15 -0.47 -4.62
C VAL A 280 -24.62 -0.80 -4.68
N VAL A 281 -25.38 0.03 -5.40
CA VAL A 281 -26.82 -0.16 -5.60
C VAL A 281 -27.08 -0.88 -6.91
N GLY A 282 -27.91 -1.92 -6.88
CA GLY A 282 -28.35 -2.66 -8.06
C GLY A 282 -29.88 -2.68 -8.17
N VAL A 283 -30.38 -2.46 -9.39
CA VAL A 283 -31.80 -2.60 -9.72
C VAL A 283 -32.01 -3.49 -10.94
N GLY A 284 -33.25 -3.95 -11.11
CA GLY A 284 -33.65 -4.82 -12.21
C GLY A 284 -33.87 -4.11 -13.55
N ASP A 285 -34.82 -4.64 -14.30
CA ASP A 285 -35.00 -4.33 -15.71
C ASP A 285 -35.64 -2.94 -15.89
N MET A 286 -35.06 -2.15 -16.80
CA MET A 286 -35.46 -0.77 -17.09
C MET A 286 -35.84 -0.60 -18.55
N MET A 287 -37.12 -0.32 -18.79
CA MET A 287 -37.68 0.07 -20.09
C MET A 287 -38.67 1.20 -19.83
N LEU A 288 -38.14 2.43 -19.76
CA LEU A 288 -38.88 3.61 -19.29
C LEU A 288 -40.02 4.02 -20.23
N GLY A 289 -40.06 3.47 -21.44
CA GLY A 289 -41.15 3.68 -22.38
C GLY A 289 -40.71 3.33 -23.80
N THR A 290 -41.68 3.05 -24.66
CA THR A 290 -41.40 2.83 -26.08
C THR A 290 -42.30 3.65 -26.97
N ASN A 291 -41.76 4.17 -28.08
CA ASN A 291 -42.55 4.83 -29.11
C ASN A 291 -42.89 3.90 -30.29
N PHE A 292 -42.81 2.58 -30.09
CA PHE A 292 -43.09 1.58 -31.11
C PHE A 292 -44.10 0.52 -30.61
N PRO A 293 -45.03 0.07 -31.48
CA PRO A 293 -45.39 0.65 -32.78
C PRO A 293 -46.12 1.99 -32.68
N ASN A 294 -46.40 2.48 -31.47
CA ASN A 294 -47.19 3.69 -31.25
C ASN A 294 -46.62 4.50 -30.07
N GLU A 295 -46.71 5.83 -30.14
CA GLU A 295 -46.24 6.76 -29.08
C GLU A 295 -47.09 6.74 -27.81
N SER A 296 -48.31 6.19 -27.85
CA SER A 296 -49.16 6.01 -26.65
C SER A 296 -48.54 5.08 -25.59
N TYR A 297 -47.51 4.32 -25.94
CA TYR A 297 -46.75 3.50 -24.99
C TYR A 297 -45.61 4.27 -24.29
N LEU A 298 -45.56 5.59 -24.46
CA LEU A 298 -44.67 6.48 -23.74
C LEU A 298 -45.37 7.07 -22.49
N PRO A 299 -44.61 7.29 -21.41
CA PRO A 299 -45.06 8.14 -20.30
C PRO A 299 -45.51 9.53 -20.77
N PRO A 300 -46.45 10.17 -20.04
CA PRO A 300 -46.74 11.58 -20.22
C PRO A 300 -45.46 12.41 -20.12
N SER A 301 -45.32 13.43 -20.96
CA SER A 301 -44.06 14.18 -21.13
C SER A 301 -43.54 14.89 -19.89
N ASN A 302 -44.39 15.13 -18.88
CA ASN A 302 -44.08 15.80 -17.63
C ASN A 302 -43.84 14.83 -16.45
N VAL A 303 -43.83 13.53 -16.69
CA VAL A 303 -43.63 12.51 -15.65
C VAL A 303 -42.19 11.98 -15.73
N LYS A 304 -41.47 12.06 -14.61
CA LYS A 304 -40.23 11.31 -14.38
C LYS A 304 -40.56 10.08 -13.54
N LEU A 305 -40.38 8.91 -14.13
CA LEU A 305 -40.71 7.64 -13.53
C LEU A 305 -39.80 7.31 -12.34
N LEU A 306 -38.55 7.75 -12.34
CA LEU A 306 -37.56 7.40 -11.32
C LEU A 306 -37.57 8.32 -10.10
N ASP A 307 -38.24 9.47 -10.15
CA ASP A 307 -38.28 10.45 -9.05
C ASP A 307 -38.68 9.85 -7.69
N PRO A 308 -39.69 8.96 -7.57
CA PRO A 308 -40.11 8.42 -6.28
C PRO A 308 -39.07 7.55 -5.56
N VAL A 309 -38.04 7.08 -6.26
CA VAL A 309 -36.98 6.22 -5.71
C VAL A 309 -35.59 6.80 -5.89
N LYS A 310 -35.49 7.99 -6.49
CA LYS A 310 -34.25 8.66 -6.86
C LYS A 310 -33.27 8.81 -5.70
N GLU A 311 -33.77 9.11 -4.50
CA GLU A 311 -32.91 9.26 -3.32
C GLU A 311 -32.15 7.98 -2.97
N TYR A 312 -32.74 6.80 -3.18
CA TYR A 312 -32.09 5.52 -2.92
C TYR A 312 -31.02 5.20 -3.97
N LEU A 313 -31.21 5.67 -5.19
CA LEU A 313 -30.28 5.49 -6.31
C LEU A 313 -29.09 6.45 -6.22
N GLN A 314 -29.32 7.68 -5.74
CA GLN A 314 -28.27 8.70 -5.61
C GLN A 314 -27.45 8.55 -4.32
N ASN A 315 -27.99 7.88 -3.30
CA ASN A 315 -27.28 7.63 -2.04
C ASN A 315 -26.39 6.37 -2.10
N ALA A 316 -25.69 6.18 -3.22
CA ALA A 316 -24.76 5.09 -3.46
C ALA A 316 -23.41 5.65 -3.93
N ASP A 317 -22.32 4.89 -3.76
CA ASP A 317 -21.04 5.19 -4.41
C ASP A 317 -21.06 4.79 -5.89
N CYS A 318 -21.88 3.80 -6.26
CA CYS A 318 -22.01 3.29 -7.62
C CYS A 318 -23.39 2.66 -7.81
N THR A 319 -24.11 3.07 -8.85
CA THR A 319 -25.45 2.52 -9.16
C THR A 319 -25.49 1.79 -10.49
N PHE A 320 -25.99 0.56 -10.46
CA PHE A 320 -26.11 -0.35 -11.58
C PHE A 320 -27.58 -0.59 -11.99
N GLY A 321 -27.83 -0.73 -13.30
CA GLY A 321 -29.11 -1.21 -13.82
C GLY A 321 -29.02 -1.89 -15.19
N ASN A 322 -30.04 -2.67 -15.55
CA ASN A 322 -30.18 -3.30 -16.87
C ASN A 322 -31.11 -2.50 -17.77
N LEU A 323 -30.60 -2.00 -18.90
CA LEU A 323 -31.37 -1.24 -19.87
C LEU A 323 -32.00 -2.17 -20.92
N GLU A 324 -33.26 -2.48 -20.69
CA GLU A 324 -34.06 -3.51 -21.37
C GLU A 324 -34.71 -2.96 -22.66
N GLY A 325 -33.90 -2.52 -23.61
CA GLY A 325 -34.40 -1.96 -24.86
C GLY A 325 -33.34 -1.36 -25.76
N THR A 326 -33.77 -0.90 -26.92
CA THR A 326 -32.93 -0.15 -27.84
C THR A 326 -33.14 1.35 -27.66
N VAL A 327 -32.08 2.10 -27.42
CA VAL A 327 -32.14 3.58 -27.37
C VAL A 327 -32.06 4.14 -28.79
N LEU A 328 -33.19 4.63 -29.30
CA LEU A 328 -33.31 5.17 -30.65
C LEU A 328 -34.59 6.00 -30.74
N ASP A 329 -34.54 7.20 -31.35
CA ASP A 329 -35.76 8.03 -31.47
C ASP A 329 -36.67 7.57 -32.61
N LYS A 330 -36.11 7.11 -33.74
CA LYS A 330 -36.86 6.72 -34.94
C LYS A 330 -36.06 5.77 -35.83
N GLY A 331 -36.75 5.11 -36.76
CA GLY A 331 -36.14 4.16 -37.69
C GLY A 331 -35.73 2.85 -37.00
N GLY A 332 -34.69 2.22 -37.56
CA GLY A 332 -34.19 0.92 -37.13
C GLY A 332 -34.87 -0.25 -37.81
N ASP A 333 -34.14 -1.36 -37.95
CA ASP A 333 -34.63 -2.57 -38.59
C ASP A 333 -35.33 -3.42 -37.53
N VAL A 334 -36.65 -3.23 -37.41
CA VAL A 334 -37.46 -3.93 -36.40
C VAL A 334 -37.31 -5.44 -36.56
N LYS A 335 -37.06 -6.14 -35.45
CA LYS A 335 -37.00 -7.59 -35.44
C LYS A 335 -38.24 -8.20 -36.09
N HIS A 336 -38.05 -9.27 -36.84
CA HIS A 336 -39.16 -9.95 -37.50
C HIS A 336 -40.06 -10.61 -36.45
N CYS A 337 -41.32 -10.19 -36.45
CA CYS A 337 -42.38 -10.77 -35.65
C CYS A 337 -43.53 -11.16 -36.57
N SER A 338 -44.07 -12.37 -36.40
CA SER A 338 -45.20 -12.86 -37.20
C SER A 338 -46.49 -12.04 -37.01
N ASN A 339 -46.64 -11.36 -35.87
CA ASN A 339 -47.71 -10.40 -35.60
C ASN A 339 -47.14 -9.10 -34.98
N PRO A 340 -47.08 -7.98 -35.73
CA PRO A 340 -46.58 -6.71 -35.23
C PRO A 340 -47.31 -6.17 -33.99
N SER A 341 -48.59 -6.47 -33.83
CA SER A 341 -49.44 -6.02 -32.71
C SER A 341 -49.08 -6.70 -31.38
N ILE A 342 -48.42 -7.85 -31.44
CA ILE A 342 -47.96 -8.65 -30.29
C ILE A 342 -46.42 -8.67 -30.24
N CYS A 343 -45.75 -8.02 -31.19
CA CYS A 343 -44.29 -7.90 -31.23
C CYS A 343 -43.79 -6.98 -30.11
N TYR A 344 -43.16 -7.56 -29.09
CA TYR A 344 -42.50 -6.79 -28.04
C TYR A 344 -41.17 -6.26 -28.56
N ALA A 345 -41.22 -5.12 -29.26
CA ALA A 345 -40.04 -4.39 -29.73
C ALA A 345 -39.96 -3.04 -29.00
N PHE A 346 -38.87 -2.81 -28.26
CA PHE A 346 -38.72 -1.66 -27.39
C PHE A 346 -37.74 -0.64 -27.97
N ARG A 347 -38.30 0.37 -28.65
CA ARG A 347 -37.58 1.58 -29.06
C ARG A 347 -37.79 2.66 -28.03
N MET A 348 -36.81 2.82 -27.16
CA MET A 348 -36.83 3.81 -26.08
C MET A 348 -36.21 5.13 -26.60
N PRO A 349 -36.96 6.23 -26.61
CA PRO A 349 -36.43 7.53 -27.01
C PRO A 349 -35.23 7.98 -26.18
N VAL A 350 -34.32 8.74 -26.81
CA VAL A 350 -33.04 9.19 -26.22
C VAL A 350 -33.26 9.98 -24.93
N LYS A 351 -34.34 10.76 -24.84
CA LYS A 351 -34.68 11.56 -23.64
C LYS A 351 -34.79 10.73 -22.35
N TYR A 352 -35.11 9.43 -22.41
CA TYR A 352 -35.21 8.60 -21.20
C TYR A 352 -33.82 8.22 -20.66
N VAL A 353 -32.78 8.27 -21.49
CA VAL A 353 -31.40 8.10 -21.03
C VAL A 353 -30.96 9.28 -20.16
N ASP A 354 -31.47 10.48 -20.41
CA ASP A 354 -31.24 11.64 -19.53
C ASP A 354 -31.85 11.42 -18.15
N GLU A 355 -33.08 10.88 -18.09
CA GLU A 355 -33.71 10.54 -16.82
C GLU A 355 -32.92 9.48 -16.04
N VAL A 356 -32.43 8.43 -16.73
CA VAL A 356 -31.54 7.41 -16.12
C VAL A 356 -30.27 8.07 -15.60
N LYS A 357 -29.66 9.01 -16.33
CA LYS A 357 -28.44 9.68 -15.84
C LYS A 357 -28.73 10.57 -14.63
N GLU A 358 -29.81 11.33 -14.68
CA GLU A 358 -30.24 12.20 -13.57
C GLU A 358 -30.62 11.42 -12.31
N ALA A 359 -31.12 10.20 -12.45
CA ALA A 359 -31.44 9.31 -11.33
C ALA A 359 -30.19 8.77 -10.62
N GLY A 360 -28.99 8.91 -11.20
CA GLY A 360 -27.72 8.56 -10.57
C GLY A 360 -27.10 7.25 -11.04
N PHE A 361 -27.51 6.70 -12.19
CA PHE A 361 -26.91 5.47 -12.71
C PHE A 361 -25.50 5.69 -13.30
N ASP A 362 -24.61 4.74 -13.01
CA ASP A 362 -23.21 4.74 -13.44
C ASP A 362 -22.91 3.57 -14.38
N LEU A 363 -23.34 2.37 -13.97
CA LEU A 363 -23.09 1.11 -14.67
C LEU A 363 -24.37 0.63 -15.35
N ILE A 364 -24.32 0.39 -16.66
CA ILE A 364 -25.48 -0.05 -17.44
C ILE A 364 -25.16 -1.37 -18.16
N SER A 365 -25.94 -2.41 -17.86
CA SER A 365 -26.00 -3.59 -18.71
C SER A 365 -26.90 -3.30 -19.92
N VAL A 366 -26.43 -3.66 -21.11
CA VAL A 366 -27.24 -3.73 -22.34
C VAL A 366 -27.32 -5.16 -22.88
N ALA A 367 -26.79 -6.16 -22.15
CA ALA A 367 -26.87 -7.55 -22.58
C ALA A 367 -28.25 -8.12 -22.23
N ASN A 368 -29.19 -8.06 -23.16
CA ASN A 368 -30.51 -8.66 -23.02
C ASN A 368 -31.09 -9.03 -24.40
N ASN A 369 -32.26 -9.67 -24.38
CA ASN A 369 -33.03 -10.05 -25.56
C ASN A 369 -33.56 -8.86 -26.38
N HIS A 370 -33.66 -7.65 -25.79
CA HIS A 370 -34.24 -6.45 -26.42
C HIS A 370 -33.22 -5.48 -27.03
N VAL A 371 -31.92 -5.64 -26.76
CA VAL A 371 -30.86 -4.77 -27.30
C VAL A 371 -30.79 -4.78 -28.84
N GLY A 372 -31.31 -5.85 -29.46
CA GLY A 372 -31.33 -6.05 -30.90
C GLY A 372 -32.68 -5.80 -31.57
N ASP A 373 -33.66 -5.24 -30.85
CA ASP A 373 -35.03 -5.11 -31.36
C ASP A 373 -35.16 -4.28 -32.63
N PHE A 374 -34.19 -3.39 -32.89
CA PHE A 374 -34.12 -2.52 -34.05
C PHE A 374 -32.83 -2.73 -34.87
N GLY A 375 -32.29 -3.95 -34.82
CA GLY A 375 -31.13 -4.35 -35.59
C GLY A 375 -29.83 -3.65 -35.15
N GLU A 376 -28.82 -3.69 -36.02
CA GLU A 376 -27.49 -3.15 -35.73
C GLU A 376 -27.50 -1.62 -35.63
N SER A 377 -28.37 -0.94 -36.40
CA SER A 377 -28.56 0.51 -36.28
C SER A 377 -29.09 0.91 -34.90
N GLY A 378 -29.99 0.12 -34.33
CA GLY A 378 -30.44 0.26 -32.95
C GLY A 378 -29.33 0.11 -31.92
N ARG A 379 -28.50 -0.95 -32.04
CA ARG A 379 -27.35 -1.18 -31.15
C ARG A 379 -26.31 -0.06 -31.24
N THR A 380 -26.05 0.40 -32.45
CA THR A 380 -25.12 1.51 -32.72
C THR A 380 -25.62 2.79 -32.07
N SER A 381 -26.90 3.14 -32.26
CA SER A 381 -27.53 4.29 -31.60
C SER A 381 -27.44 4.18 -30.08
N THR A 382 -27.75 3.01 -29.53
CA THR A 382 -27.66 2.75 -28.08
C THR A 382 -26.26 2.97 -27.54
N THR A 383 -25.25 2.41 -28.21
CA THR A 383 -23.84 2.55 -27.84
C THR A 383 -23.39 4.01 -27.92
N GLN A 384 -23.78 4.73 -28.98
CA GLN A 384 -23.41 6.13 -29.18
C GLN A 384 -24.01 7.01 -28.08
N VAL A 385 -25.30 6.88 -27.81
CA VAL A 385 -26.01 7.71 -26.82
C VAL A 385 -25.47 7.45 -25.42
N LEU A 386 -25.29 6.19 -25.01
CA LEU A 386 -24.75 5.88 -23.68
C LEU A 386 -23.33 6.41 -23.50
N LYS A 387 -22.51 6.35 -24.56
CA LYS A 387 -21.16 6.93 -24.56
C LYS A 387 -21.19 8.45 -24.45
N GLU A 388 -22.04 9.13 -25.22
CA GLU A 388 -22.20 10.59 -25.18
C GLU A 388 -22.68 11.09 -23.81
N LYS A 389 -23.51 10.30 -23.11
CA LYS A 389 -24.00 10.59 -21.75
C LYS A 389 -23.04 10.15 -20.64
N GLY A 390 -21.89 9.57 -21.00
CA GLY A 390 -20.84 9.18 -20.05
C GLY A 390 -21.24 8.04 -19.12
N PHE A 391 -21.97 7.05 -19.62
CA PHE A 391 -22.19 5.79 -18.91
C PHE A 391 -21.01 4.84 -19.07
N CYS A 392 -20.74 4.05 -18.03
CA CYS A 392 -20.01 2.80 -18.16
C CYS A 392 -21.02 1.73 -18.55
N PHE A 393 -20.84 1.10 -19.71
CA PHE A 393 -21.82 0.12 -20.18
C PHE A 393 -21.16 -1.01 -20.96
N ALA A 394 -21.75 -2.20 -20.85
CA ALA A 394 -21.20 -3.42 -21.43
C ALA A 394 -22.30 -4.39 -21.85
N GLY A 395 -21.93 -5.36 -22.68
CA GLY A 395 -22.78 -6.51 -22.99
C GLY A 395 -22.82 -6.91 -24.45
N LEU A 396 -22.42 -6.03 -25.36
CA LEU A 396 -22.36 -6.29 -26.80
C LEU A 396 -21.03 -6.95 -27.17
N LEU A 397 -20.99 -7.70 -28.28
CA LEU A 397 -19.73 -8.24 -28.80
C LEU A 397 -18.69 -7.14 -29.13
N SER A 398 -19.16 -5.96 -29.55
CA SER A 398 -18.32 -4.79 -29.84
C SER A 398 -17.84 -4.06 -28.58
N ARG A 399 -18.47 -4.32 -27.43
CA ARG A 399 -18.15 -3.73 -26.13
C ARG A 399 -18.45 -4.74 -25.02
N PRO A 400 -17.61 -5.80 -24.91
CA PRO A 400 -17.88 -6.89 -24.00
C PRO A 400 -17.77 -6.45 -22.53
N TRP A 401 -16.87 -5.52 -22.23
CA TRP A 401 -16.66 -4.94 -20.92
C TRP A 401 -16.34 -3.45 -21.00
N ASP A 402 -16.40 -2.78 -19.86
CA ASP A 402 -16.02 -1.37 -19.68
C ASP A 402 -15.54 -1.11 -18.25
N THR A 403 -14.89 0.02 -18.00
CA THR A 403 -14.39 0.37 -16.66
C THR A 403 -14.67 1.83 -16.30
N LEU A 404 -14.92 2.08 -15.02
CA LEU A 404 -15.18 3.42 -14.49
C LEU A 404 -14.55 3.58 -13.11
N THR A 405 -13.92 4.72 -12.85
CA THR A 405 -13.40 5.05 -11.51
C THR A 405 -14.33 6.04 -10.82
N ILE A 406 -14.87 5.67 -9.67
CA ILE A 406 -15.73 6.51 -8.82
C ILE A 406 -15.14 6.53 -7.43
N ASN A 407 -15.00 7.71 -6.82
CA ASN A 407 -14.50 7.87 -5.45
C ASN A 407 -13.14 7.17 -5.18
N GLY A 408 -12.31 7.05 -6.22
CA GLY A 408 -10.99 6.41 -6.17
C GLY A 408 -11.00 4.87 -6.21
N LEU A 409 -12.15 4.25 -6.45
CA LEU A 409 -12.31 2.81 -6.69
C LEU A 409 -12.62 2.57 -8.17
N LYS A 410 -11.88 1.67 -8.81
CA LYS A 410 -12.07 1.32 -10.23
C LYS A 410 -12.96 0.09 -10.36
N TYR A 411 -14.15 0.30 -10.91
CA TYR A 411 -15.11 -0.73 -11.23
C TYR A 411 -14.88 -1.24 -12.66
N GLY A 412 -14.93 -2.56 -12.83
CA GLY A 412 -15.05 -3.22 -14.13
C GLY A 412 -16.45 -3.79 -14.30
N LEU A 413 -17.07 -3.55 -15.46
CA LEU A 413 -18.39 -4.08 -15.79
C LEU A 413 -18.27 -5.02 -16.99
N VAL A 414 -18.86 -6.22 -16.88
CA VAL A 414 -19.11 -7.13 -18.00
C VAL A 414 -20.54 -7.66 -17.90
N ALA A 415 -21.22 -7.79 -19.05
CA ALA A 415 -22.60 -8.27 -19.07
C ALA A 415 -22.81 -9.38 -20.10
N PHE A 416 -23.66 -10.36 -19.77
CA PHE A 416 -23.87 -11.56 -20.57
C PHE A 416 -25.35 -11.81 -20.86
N SER A 417 -25.67 -12.32 -22.05
CA SER A 417 -27.02 -12.83 -22.35
C SER A 417 -26.95 -14.00 -23.32
N PRO A 418 -27.99 -14.84 -23.42
CA PRO A 418 -28.04 -15.91 -24.41
C PRO A 418 -28.38 -15.39 -25.80
N ASN A 419 -28.55 -14.08 -26.03
CA ASN A 419 -29.11 -13.54 -27.28
C ASN A 419 -28.03 -13.14 -28.30
N THR A 420 -28.43 -12.96 -29.55
CA THR A 420 -27.50 -12.69 -30.66
C THR A 420 -26.81 -11.33 -30.48
N GLY A 421 -25.50 -11.29 -30.77
CA GLY A 421 -24.67 -10.09 -30.73
C GLY A 421 -24.40 -9.52 -29.32
N THR A 422 -24.76 -10.25 -28.27
CA THR A 422 -24.25 -10.03 -26.91
C THR A 422 -23.11 -11.00 -26.61
N VAL A 423 -22.35 -10.73 -25.55
CA VAL A 423 -21.45 -11.75 -24.97
C VAL A 423 -22.32 -12.88 -24.42
N ARG A 424 -22.03 -14.13 -24.83
CA ARG A 424 -22.92 -15.27 -24.56
C ARG A 424 -22.73 -15.78 -23.13
N ILE A 425 -23.81 -15.82 -22.35
CA ILE A 425 -23.82 -16.46 -21.01
C ILE A 425 -23.43 -17.95 -21.09
N ASN A 426 -23.75 -18.61 -22.21
CA ASN A 426 -23.47 -20.03 -22.44
C ASN A 426 -22.02 -20.33 -22.87
N ASN A 427 -21.17 -19.30 -23.06
CA ASN A 427 -19.76 -19.48 -23.43
C ASN A 427 -18.86 -19.27 -22.21
N TYR A 428 -18.81 -20.28 -21.33
CA TYR A 428 -18.05 -20.20 -20.08
C TYR A 428 -16.55 -19.88 -20.27
N PRO A 429 -15.81 -20.49 -21.23
CA PRO A 429 -14.41 -20.14 -21.44
C PRO A 429 -14.18 -18.64 -21.73
N GLU A 430 -15.03 -18.05 -22.56
CA GLU A 430 -14.92 -16.62 -22.88
C GLU A 430 -15.35 -15.74 -21.70
N ALA A 431 -16.41 -16.12 -20.98
CA ALA A 431 -16.85 -15.40 -19.79
C ALA A 431 -15.76 -15.36 -18.72
N ILE A 432 -15.15 -16.52 -18.41
CA ILE A 432 -14.02 -16.65 -17.49
C ILE A 432 -12.85 -15.78 -17.94
N ARG A 433 -12.51 -15.81 -19.24
CA ARG A 433 -11.41 -15.02 -19.79
C ARG A 433 -11.63 -13.53 -19.55
N ILE A 434 -12.82 -13.01 -19.83
CA ILE A 434 -13.13 -11.58 -19.65
C ILE A 434 -13.07 -11.18 -18.17
N VAL A 435 -13.69 -11.97 -17.28
CA VAL A 435 -13.69 -11.68 -15.84
C VAL A 435 -12.26 -11.65 -15.28
N LYS A 436 -11.42 -12.63 -15.66
CA LYS A 436 -9.99 -12.64 -15.25
C LYS A 436 -9.19 -11.46 -15.76
N GLU A 437 -9.51 -10.92 -16.93
CA GLU A 437 -8.85 -9.72 -17.42
C GLU A 437 -9.29 -8.49 -16.64
N LEU A 438 -10.58 -8.37 -16.29
CA LEU A 438 -11.08 -7.29 -15.45
C LEU A 438 -10.50 -7.32 -14.03
N ASP A 439 -10.41 -8.51 -13.42
CA ASP A 439 -9.86 -8.74 -12.07
C ASP A 439 -8.42 -8.23 -11.94
N LYS A 440 -7.60 -8.36 -12.99
CA LYS A 440 -6.22 -7.84 -13.01
C LYS A 440 -6.13 -6.32 -13.02
N MET A 441 -7.19 -5.62 -13.42
CA MET A 441 -7.13 -4.20 -13.76
C MET A 441 -8.13 -3.32 -13.01
N CYS A 442 -9.02 -3.91 -12.20
CA CYS A 442 -10.07 -3.24 -11.45
C CYS A 442 -9.97 -3.59 -9.96
N ASP A 443 -10.50 -2.73 -9.11
CA ASP A 443 -10.61 -2.99 -7.68
C ASP A 443 -11.86 -3.81 -7.35
N VAL A 444 -12.94 -3.62 -8.13
CA VAL A 444 -14.21 -4.35 -8.01
C VAL A 444 -14.71 -4.75 -9.41
N VAL A 445 -15.00 -6.03 -9.60
CA VAL A 445 -15.56 -6.56 -10.85
C VAL A 445 -17.04 -6.87 -10.70
N VAL A 446 -17.87 -6.14 -11.43
CA VAL A 446 -19.31 -6.32 -11.52
C VAL A 446 -19.65 -7.14 -12.76
N VAL A 447 -20.26 -8.30 -12.54
CA VAL A 447 -20.82 -9.14 -13.59
C VAL A 447 -22.33 -8.97 -13.62
N SER A 448 -22.88 -8.74 -14.81
CA SER A 448 -24.33 -8.82 -15.04
C SER A 448 -24.66 -9.98 -15.96
N PHE A 449 -25.81 -10.62 -15.76
CA PHE A 449 -26.36 -11.53 -16.76
C PHE A 449 -27.85 -11.32 -16.94
N HIS A 450 -28.32 -11.52 -18.17
CA HIS A 450 -29.72 -11.67 -18.50
C HIS A 450 -29.95 -13.13 -18.93
N GLY A 451 -30.59 -13.93 -18.09
CA GLY A 451 -30.69 -15.38 -18.24
C GLY A 451 -31.73 -16.00 -17.31
N GLY A 452 -31.97 -17.30 -17.41
CA GLY A 452 -33.12 -17.96 -16.78
C GLY A 452 -34.44 -17.77 -17.53
N ALA A 453 -35.44 -18.58 -17.19
CA ALA A 453 -36.76 -18.55 -17.80
C ALA A 453 -37.63 -17.39 -17.27
N GLU A 454 -38.51 -16.85 -18.12
CA GLU A 454 -39.22 -15.60 -17.86
C GLU A 454 -40.67 -15.78 -17.39
N GLY A 455 -41.10 -14.93 -16.46
CA GLY A 455 -42.48 -14.79 -16.02
C GLY A 455 -42.75 -15.30 -14.60
N SER A 456 -43.97 -15.03 -14.11
CA SER A 456 -44.37 -15.25 -12.70
C SER A 456 -44.25 -16.69 -12.19
N LYS A 457 -44.21 -17.68 -13.09
CA LYS A 457 -44.01 -19.09 -12.76
C LYS A 457 -42.54 -19.48 -12.56
N HIS A 458 -41.62 -18.57 -12.86
CA HIS A 458 -40.17 -18.79 -12.88
C HIS A 458 -39.46 -17.95 -11.81
N GLN A 459 -40.08 -17.79 -10.63
CA GLN A 459 -39.49 -17.11 -9.47
C GLN A 459 -38.43 -17.98 -8.75
N HIS A 460 -38.59 -19.30 -8.82
CA HIS A 460 -37.59 -20.21 -8.31
C HIS A 460 -36.43 -20.32 -9.30
N MET A 461 -35.22 -20.34 -8.77
CA MET A 461 -33.98 -20.47 -9.51
C MET A 461 -33.53 -21.94 -9.45
N PRO A 462 -33.81 -22.74 -10.50
CA PRO A 462 -33.36 -24.11 -10.51
C PRO A 462 -31.84 -24.14 -10.75
N LYS A 463 -31.11 -24.99 -10.00
CA LYS A 463 -29.65 -25.13 -10.12
C LYS A 463 -29.24 -25.97 -11.34
N GLN A 464 -29.83 -25.66 -12.50
CA GLN A 464 -29.65 -26.37 -13.77
C GLN A 464 -29.91 -25.41 -14.94
N THR A 465 -29.58 -25.86 -16.15
CA THR A 465 -29.89 -25.11 -17.38
C THR A 465 -31.39 -24.92 -17.56
N GLU A 466 -31.81 -23.67 -17.77
CA GLU A 466 -33.19 -23.32 -18.12
C GLU A 466 -33.35 -23.15 -19.64
N ILE A 467 -34.40 -23.77 -20.20
CA ILE A 467 -34.82 -23.56 -21.59
C ILE A 467 -36.13 -22.77 -21.59
N PHE A 468 -36.20 -21.67 -22.34
CA PHE A 468 -37.40 -20.85 -22.44
C PHE A 468 -37.65 -20.45 -23.90
N TYR A 469 -38.87 -20.72 -24.40
CA TYR A 469 -39.22 -20.59 -25.82
C TYR A 469 -38.20 -21.20 -26.80
N GLY A 470 -37.56 -22.31 -26.41
CA GLY A 470 -36.55 -23.00 -27.23
C GLY A 470 -35.13 -22.39 -27.17
N GLU A 471 -34.92 -21.31 -26.43
CA GLU A 471 -33.61 -20.71 -26.18
C GLU A 471 -32.97 -21.31 -24.92
N ASN A 472 -31.67 -21.62 -24.97
CA ASN A 472 -30.90 -21.95 -23.78
C ASN A 472 -30.58 -20.67 -23.00
N ARG A 473 -31.30 -20.48 -21.89
CA ARG A 473 -31.20 -19.30 -21.02
C ARG A 473 -30.09 -19.43 -19.96
N GLY A 474 -29.30 -20.49 -20.01
CA GLY A 474 -28.17 -20.75 -19.14
C GLY A 474 -28.54 -21.43 -17.82
N ASN A 475 -27.51 -21.94 -17.13
CA ASN A 475 -27.60 -22.35 -15.73
C ASN A 475 -27.12 -21.19 -14.87
N VAL A 476 -28.05 -20.34 -14.43
CA VAL A 476 -27.69 -19.06 -13.80
C VAL A 476 -26.98 -19.24 -12.46
N TYR A 477 -27.26 -20.33 -11.73
CA TYR A 477 -26.56 -20.69 -10.49
C TYR A 477 -25.08 -20.96 -10.75
N GLU A 478 -24.81 -21.93 -11.62
CA GLU A 478 -23.46 -22.34 -11.99
C GLU A 478 -22.69 -21.18 -12.61
N PHE A 479 -23.32 -20.41 -13.50
CA PHE A 479 -22.70 -19.25 -14.11
C PHE A 479 -22.27 -18.23 -13.06
N ALA A 480 -23.15 -17.83 -12.14
CA ALA A 480 -22.83 -16.83 -11.13
C ALA A 480 -21.67 -17.28 -10.22
N HIS A 481 -21.71 -18.53 -9.73
CA HIS A 481 -20.64 -19.09 -8.89
C HIS A 481 -19.31 -19.17 -9.65
N LEU A 482 -19.35 -19.59 -10.91
CA LEU A 482 -18.16 -19.67 -11.77
C LEU A 482 -17.54 -18.29 -12.03
N MET A 483 -18.35 -17.24 -12.16
CA MET A 483 -17.83 -15.88 -12.32
C MET A 483 -17.13 -15.40 -11.04
N ILE A 484 -17.72 -15.62 -9.86
CA ILE A 484 -17.07 -15.33 -8.57
C ILE A 484 -15.75 -16.11 -8.44
N ASP A 485 -15.75 -17.40 -8.78
CA ASP A 485 -14.55 -18.26 -8.73
C ASP A 485 -13.40 -17.77 -9.62
N ASN A 486 -13.68 -16.87 -10.58
CA ASN A 486 -12.70 -16.37 -11.55
C ASN A 486 -12.46 -14.86 -11.45
N GLY A 487 -12.88 -14.21 -10.36
CA GLY A 487 -12.53 -12.81 -10.05
C GLY A 487 -13.68 -11.81 -10.13
N ALA A 488 -14.94 -12.26 -10.17
CA ALA A 488 -16.08 -11.35 -9.99
C ALA A 488 -16.32 -11.08 -8.50
N ASP A 489 -16.78 -9.88 -8.17
CA ASP A 489 -17.07 -9.44 -6.80
C ASP A 489 -18.56 -9.24 -6.54
N LEU A 490 -19.30 -8.87 -7.58
CA LEU A 490 -20.74 -8.68 -7.54
C LEU A 490 -21.36 -9.33 -8.78
N VAL A 491 -22.45 -10.07 -8.61
CA VAL A 491 -23.23 -10.63 -9.73
C VAL A 491 -24.68 -10.15 -9.68
N PHE A 492 -25.09 -9.42 -10.73
CA PHE A 492 -26.45 -8.91 -10.90
C PHE A 492 -27.19 -9.62 -12.02
N GLY A 493 -28.16 -10.46 -11.66
CA GLY A 493 -29.01 -11.22 -12.58
C GLY A 493 -30.30 -10.48 -13.01
N HIS A 494 -30.75 -10.80 -14.22
CA HIS A 494 -31.88 -10.20 -14.93
C HIS A 494 -32.54 -11.21 -15.87
N GLY A 495 -33.70 -10.84 -16.44
CA GLY A 495 -34.37 -11.59 -17.50
C GLY A 495 -35.62 -12.35 -17.08
N PRO A 496 -35.72 -12.95 -15.88
CA PRO A 496 -36.96 -13.59 -15.45
C PRO A 496 -38.15 -12.64 -15.35
N HIS A 497 -37.94 -11.32 -15.33
CA HIS A 497 -38.96 -10.29 -15.11
C HIS A 497 -39.75 -10.47 -13.81
N VAL A 498 -39.14 -11.16 -12.85
CA VAL A 498 -39.60 -11.34 -11.47
C VAL A 498 -38.40 -11.41 -10.56
N THR A 499 -38.58 -11.02 -9.30
CA THR A 499 -37.52 -11.16 -8.29
C THR A 499 -37.20 -12.63 -8.06
N ARG A 500 -35.91 -12.97 -7.98
CA ARG A 500 -35.41 -14.29 -7.58
C ARG A 500 -34.54 -14.18 -6.33
N ALA A 501 -34.13 -15.33 -5.79
CA ALA A 501 -33.25 -15.42 -4.63
C ALA A 501 -31.96 -14.61 -4.77
N ILE A 502 -31.41 -14.22 -3.62
CA ILE A 502 -30.02 -13.76 -3.47
C ILE A 502 -29.13 -14.88 -2.90
N ASP A 503 -27.82 -14.75 -3.13
CA ASP A 503 -26.79 -15.60 -2.55
C ASP A 503 -25.59 -14.76 -2.06
N ILE A 504 -24.85 -15.26 -1.07
CA ILE A 504 -23.53 -14.76 -0.68
C ILE A 504 -22.55 -15.92 -0.80
N TYR A 505 -21.77 -15.93 -1.88
CA TYR A 505 -20.83 -17.01 -2.19
C TYR A 505 -19.40 -16.48 -2.11
N LYS A 506 -18.55 -17.10 -1.29
CA LYS A 506 -17.16 -16.65 -1.02
C LYS A 506 -17.08 -15.16 -0.64
N ASP A 507 -17.97 -14.74 0.26
CA ASP A 507 -18.09 -13.35 0.71
C ASP A 507 -18.36 -12.35 -0.42
N ARG A 508 -19.01 -12.78 -1.51
CA ARG A 508 -19.42 -11.94 -2.65
C ARG A 508 -20.92 -12.02 -2.87
N PHE A 509 -21.55 -10.89 -3.20
CA PHE A 509 -23.01 -10.81 -3.34
C PHE A 509 -23.47 -11.22 -4.74
N ILE A 510 -24.53 -12.01 -4.79
CA ILE A 510 -25.20 -12.48 -6.01
C ILE A 510 -26.70 -12.22 -5.88
N THR A 511 -27.33 -11.73 -6.94
CA THR A 511 -28.78 -11.83 -7.13
C THR A 511 -29.10 -12.51 -8.45
N TYR A 512 -30.06 -13.43 -8.45
CA TYR A 512 -30.40 -14.19 -9.66
C TYR A 512 -31.46 -13.52 -10.53
N SER A 513 -32.20 -12.56 -9.99
CA SER A 513 -33.05 -11.62 -10.73
C SER A 513 -33.59 -10.53 -9.82
N MET A 514 -33.57 -9.29 -10.29
CA MET A 514 -34.17 -8.14 -9.60
C MET A 514 -35.55 -7.75 -10.12
N GLY A 515 -36.11 -8.50 -11.07
CA GLY A 515 -37.43 -8.25 -11.64
C GLY A 515 -37.56 -6.93 -12.42
N ASN A 516 -38.80 -6.55 -12.72
CA ASN A 516 -39.12 -5.32 -13.45
C ASN A 516 -39.03 -4.12 -12.52
N PHE A 517 -37.96 -3.34 -12.61
CA PHE A 517 -37.76 -2.18 -11.74
C PHE A 517 -38.48 -0.94 -12.26
N CYS A 518 -38.25 -0.58 -13.52
CA CYS A 518 -38.87 0.59 -14.13
C CYS A 518 -39.26 0.28 -15.58
N THR A 519 -40.40 -0.39 -15.74
CA THR A 519 -40.93 -0.80 -17.06
C THR A 519 -42.32 -0.21 -17.27
N TYR A 520 -42.46 0.81 -18.13
CA TYR A 520 -43.67 1.63 -18.15
C TYR A 520 -44.89 0.93 -18.78
N HIS A 521 -44.77 0.52 -20.03
CA HIS A 521 -45.85 -0.12 -20.81
C HIS A 521 -45.32 -1.37 -21.50
N ARG A 522 -46.18 -2.29 -21.94
CA ARG A 522 -45.85 -3.53 -22.67
C ARG A 522 -45.15 -4.60 -21.81
N PHE A 523 -44.98 -4.37 -20.52
CA PHE A 523 -44.55 -5.36 -19.53
C PHE A 523 -45.73 -5.86 -18.72
N ASN A 524 -45.66 -7.11 -18.26
CA ASN A 524 -46.62 -7.61 -17.28
C ASN A 524 -46.20 -7.16 -15.88
N LEU A 525 -47.02 -6.32 -15.25
CA LEU A 525 -46.80 -5.80 -13.89
C LEU A 525 -47.77 -6.39 -12.87
N SER A 526 -48.55 -7.41 -13.27
CA SER A 526 -49.54 -8.03 -12.39
C SER A 526 -48.86 -8.93 -11.35
N GLY A 527 -49.30 -8.83 -10.10
CA GLY A 527 -48.81 -9.67 -9.01
C GLY A 527 -47.31 -9.48 -8.74
N VAL A 528 -46.58 -10.60 -8.71
CA VAL A 528 -45.13 -10.62 -8.41
C VAL A 528 -44.27 -9.94 -9.47
N SER A 529 -44.77 -9.82 -10.71
CA SER A 529 -44.03 -9.17 -11.80
C SER A 529 -44.00 -7.64 -11.70
N GLY A 530 -44.83 -7.05 -10.84
CA GLY A 530 -44.76 -5.63 -10.48
C GLY A 530 -43.94 -5.36 -9.22
N MET A 531 -43.33 -6.39 -8.61
CA MET A 531 -42.50 -6.24 -7.40
C MET A 531 -41.02 -6.33 -7.78
N ALA A 532 -40.23 -5.35 -7.33
CA ALA A 532 -38.79 -5.34 -7.54
C ALA A 532 -38.06 -4.86 -6.28
N PRO A 533 -36.94 -5.49 -5.88
CA PRO A 533 -36.04 -4.93 -4.90
C PRO A 533 -35.11 -3.90 -5.56
N ILE A 534 -34.77 -2.86 -4.81
CA ILE A 534 -33.48 -2.18 -4.94
C ILE A 534 -32.57 -2.84 -3.90
N TYR A 535 -31.43 -3.36 -4.35
CA TYR A 535 -30.39 -3.86 -3.46
C TYR A 535 -29.36 -2.77 -3.23
N ASP A 536 -29.14 -2.40 -1.97
CA ASP A 536 -28.05 -1.53 -1.53
C ASP A 536 -27.04 -2.41 -0.77
N ILE A 537 -25.87 -2.63 -1.38
CA ILE A 537 -24.87 -3.58 -0.92
C ILE A 537 -23.63 -2.83 -0.44
N GLU A 538 -23.34 -2.95 0.84
CA GLU A 538 -22.13 -2.43 1.46
C GLU A 538 -20.99 -3.44 1.29
N ILE A 539 -19.90 -3.00 0.65
CA ILE A 539 -18.70 -3.78 0.36
C ILE A 539 -17.43 -3.10 0.87
N LYS A 540 -16.37 -3.90 1.04
CA LYS A 540 -14.99 -3.38 1.13
C LYS A 540 -14.48 -2.97 -0.25
N ASN A 541 -13.30 -2.34 -0.28
CA ASN A 541 -12.61 -1.95 -1.50
C ASN A 541 -12.16 -3.12 -2.40
N ASP A 542 -12.22 -4.36 -1.90
CA ASP A 542 -11.90 -5.59 -2.63
C ASP A 542 -13.14 -6.41 -3.00
N GLY A 543 -14.33 -5.80 -2.96
CA GLY A 543 -15.59 -6.46 -3.29
C GLY A 543 -16.19 -7.33 -2.18
N THR A 544 -15.50 -7.50 -1.05
CA THR A 544 -16.00 -8.33 0.06
C THR A 544 -17.29 -7.76 0.63
N PHE A 545 -18.35 -8.57 0.62
CA PHE A 545 -19.65 -8.26 1.19
C PHE A 545 -19.55 -8.02 2.70
N ILE A 546 -20.20 -6.94 3.18
CA ILE A 546 -20.32 -6.62 4.60
C ILE A 546 -21.78 -6.74 5.04
N LYS A 547 -22.66 -6.05 4.32
CA LYS A 547 -24.06 -5.89 4.68
C LYS A 547 -24.87 -5.58 3.44
N GLY A 548 -26.10 -6.04 3.39
CA GLY A 548 -27.04 -5.66 2.35
C GLY A 548 -28.32 -5.06 2.94
N ARG A 549 -29.01 -4.29 2.11
CA ARG A 549 -30.35 -3.76 2.37
C ARG A 549 -31.24 -4.03 1.16
N VAL A 550 -32.47 -4.45 1.42
CA VAL A 550 -33.51 -4.61 0.39
C VAL A 550 -34.55 -3.52 0.56
N ILE A 551 -34.53 -2.52 -0.32
CA ILE A 551 -35.62 -1.55 -0.41
C ILE A 551 -36.68 -2.13 -1.33
N SER A 552 -37.88 -2.38 -0.80
CA SER A 552 -38.97 -2.92 -1.62
C SER A 552 -39.59 -1.82 -2.46
N THR A 553 -39.70 -2.05 -3.77
CA THR A 553 -40.46 -1.19 -4.67
C THR A 553 -41.57 -1.99 -5.36
N ARG A 554 -42.56 -1.24 -5.87
CA ARG A 554 -43.66 -1.79 -6.63
C ARG A 554 -44.07 -0.86 -7.76
N GLN A 555 -44.38 -1.44 -8.91
CA GLN A 555 -45.12 -0.80 -9.99
C GLN A 555 -46.56 -1.32 -10.00
N TYR A 556 -47.55 -0.43 -9.95
CA TYR A 556 -48.98 -0.78 -9.95
C TYR A 556 -49.62 -0.76 -11.36
N GLY A 557 -48.84 -0.40 -12.39
CA GLY A 557 -49.31 -0.21 -13.76
C GLY A 557 -48.37 0.74 -14.51
N GLU A 558 -48.93 1.57 -15.39
CA GLU A 558 -48.23 2.57 -16.23
C GLU A 558 -47.69 3.77 -15.43
N GLY A 559 -46.77 3.49 -14.52
CA GLY A 559 -46.03 4.46 -13.73
C GLY A 559 -44.65 3.91 -13.38
N GLY A 560 -43.84 4.72 -12.71
CA GLY A 560 -42.54 4.30 -12.23
C GLY A 560 -42.61 3.47 -10.94
N PRO A 561 -41.46 2.93 -10.49
CA PRO A 561 -41.37 2.29 -9.19
C PRO A 561 -41.70 3.28 -8.07
N VAL A 562 -42.49 2.83 -7.10
CA VAL A 562 -42.69 3.53 -5.82
C VAL A 562 -42.23 2.63 -4.68
N VAL A 563 -41.81 3.22 -3.56
CA VAL A 563 -41.48 2.46 -2.34
C VAL A 563 -42.72 1.71 -1.86
N ASP A 564 -42.56 0.40 -1.65
CA ASP A 564 -43.62 -0.47 -1.16
C ASP A 564 -43.57 -0.56 0.37
N SER A 565 -44.45 0.18 1.04
CA SER A 565 -44.58 0.17 2.51
C SER A 565 -44.96 -1.20 3.08
N GLN A 566 -45.56 -2.09 2.28
CA GLN A 566 -45.88 -3.46 2.69
C GLN A 566 -44.70 -4.43 2.55
N LYS A 567 -43.57 -3.95 2.02
CA LYS A 567 -42.32 -4.70 1.87
C LYS A 567 -42.50 -6.05 1.17
N ASN A 568 -43.32 -6.10 0.12
CA ASN A 568 -43.63 -7.35 -0.57
C ASN A 568 -42.39 -7.95 -1.24
N ALA A 569 -41.57 -7.14 -1.92
CA ALA A 569 -40.33 -7.62 -2.53
C ALA A 569 -39.35 -8.18 -1.49
N LEU A 570 -39.17 -7.53 -0.33
CA LEU A 570 -38.35 -8.04 0.78
C LEU A 570 -38.85 -9.40 1.28
N ARG A 571 -40.16 -9.58 1.45
CA ARG A 571 -40.74 -10.87 1.86
C ARG A 571 -40.46 -11.94 0.81
N LEU A 572 -40.64 -11.60 -0.46
CA LEU A 572 -40.37 -12.50 -1.57
C LEU A 572 -38.89 -12.92 -1.63
N VAL A 573 -37.96 -11.98 -1.46
CA VAL A 573 -36.51 -12.27 -1.39
C VAL A 573 -36.20 -13.23 -0.24
N LYS A 574 -36.75 -12.98 0.95
CA LYS A 574 -36.55 -13.86 2.12
C LYS A 574 -37.06 -15.29 1.85
N GLU A 575 -38.26 -15.41 1.30
CA GLU A 575 -38.89 -16.69 0.99
C GLU A 575 -38.12 -17.47 -0.08
N LEU A 576 -37.77 -16.81 -1.19
CA LEU A 576 -37.04 -17.43 -2.29
C LEU A 576 -35.62 -17.80 -1.90
N THR A 577 -34.89 -16.94 -1.17
CA THR A 577 -33.54 -17.28 -0.68
C THR A 577 -33.58 -18.46 0.28
N ALA A 578 -34.53 -18.51 1.21
CA ALA A 578 -34.65 -19.64 2.13
C ALA A 578 -34.99 -20.96 1.42
N SER A 579 -35.75 -20.89 0.32
CA SER A 579 -36.13 -22.05 -0.51
C SER A 579 -35.01 -22.53 -1.41
N ASP A 580 -34.38 -21.62 -2.16
CA ASP A 580 -33.53 -21.96 -3.30
C ASP A 580 -32.04 -22.02 -2.93
N VAL A 581 -31.66 -21.34 -1.85
CA VAL A 581 -30.30 -21.33 -1.29
C VAL A 581 -30.37 -21.65 0.21
N PRO A 582 -30.93 -22.80 0.62
CA PRO A 582 -31.15 -23.14 2.03
C PRO A 582 -29.86 -23.23 2.85
N GLU A 583 -28.71 -23.44 2.20
CA GLU A 583 -27.38 -23.40 2.79
C GLU A 583 -26.97 -22.00 3.27
N LEU A 584 -27.48 -20.94 2.65
CA LEU A 584 -27.17 -19.57 3.03
C LEU A 584 -27.96 -19.18 4.28
N LYS A 585 -27.23 -18.95 5.37
CA LYS A 585 -27.82 -18.47 6.63
C LYS A 585 -27.61 -16.97 6.73
N LEU A 586 -28.64 -16.18 6.47
CA LEU A 586 -28.61 -14.73 6.66
C LEU A 586 -29.25 -14.35 7.99
N LYS A 587 -28.61 -13.41 8.70
CA LYS A 587 -29.25 -12.69 9.81
C LYS A 587 -29.98 -11.49 9.23
N TRP A 588 -31.30 -11.44 9.41
CA TRP A 588 -32.13 -10.33 8.95
C TRP A 588 -32.47 -9.38 10.10
N ASP A 589 -32.28 -8.08 9.88
CA ASP A 589 -32.72 -7.01 10.76
C ASP A 589 -33.57 -6.00 9.96
N GLY A 590 -34.88 -6.21 9.98
CA GLY A 590 -35.81 -5.46 9.13
C GLY A 590 -35.52 -5.68 7.63
N GLU A 591 -35.09 -4.59 6.97
CA GLU A 591 -34.68 -4.54 5.55
C GLU A 591 -33.22 -4.93 5.33
N TYR A 592 -32.42 -5.00 6.40
CA TYR A 592 -31.00 -5.27 6.32
C TYR A 592 -30.71 -6.76 6.52
N PHE A 593 -29.61 -7.22 5.94
CA PHE A 593 -29.09 -8.58 6.11
C PHE A 593 -27.57 -8.62 6.17
N THR A 594 -27.04 -9.55 6.97
CA THR A 594 -25.60 -9.85 7.08
C THR A 594 -25.37 -11.36 7.13
N LEU A 595 -24.12 -11.76 6.92
CA LEU A 595 -23.68 -13.09 7.33
C LEU A 595 -23.70 -13.19 8.88
N PRO A 596 -23.86 -14.39 9.46
CA PRO A 596 -23.71 -14.61 10.89
C PRO A 596 -22.25 -14.36 11.30
N GLU A 597 -22.03 -13.92 12.53
CA GLU A 597 -20.68 -13.71 13.09
C GLU A 597 -19.90 -15.02 13.29
#